data_AF-A0A2V2EJN9-F1
#
_entry.id   AF-A0A2V2EJN9-F1
#
_cell.length_a   1.000
_cell.length_b   1.000
_cell.length_c   1.000
_cell.angle_alpha   90.00
_cell.angle_beta   90.00
_cell.angle_gamma   90.00
#
_symmetry.space_group_name_H-M   'P 1'
#
loop_
_entity.id
_entity.type
_entity.pdbx_description
1 polymer ?
#
loop_
_entity_poly.entity_id
_entity_poly.type
_entity_poly.pdbx_seq_one_letter_code
_entity_poly.pdbx_strand_id
1 'polypeptide(L)' 'MAQKITGYIKLQIPAGKATPTPPVGPALGQHGVNIMAFTKEFNERTKADIGLVIPVV' A
#
# COMPACT_ATOMS: atom_id res chain seq x y z
N MET A 1 6.80 -1.39 26.82
CA MET A 1 5.73 -0.43 26.47
C MET A 1 5.30 -0.73 25.04
N ALA A 2 4.13 -1.35 24.88
CA ALA A 2 3.64 -1.81 23.57
C ALA A 2 3.23 -0.59 22.74
N GLN A 3 3.86 -0.40 21.59
CA GLN A 3 3.54 0.70 20.68
C GLN A 3 2.06 0.60 20.30
N LYS A 4 1.26 1.60 20.68
CA LYS A 4 -0.15 1.67 20.29
C LYS A 4 -0.19 1.80 18.77
N ILE A 5 -0.78 0.82 18.12
CA ILE A 5 -1.09 0.89 16.69
C ILE A 5 -2.07 2.06 16.52
N THR A 6 -1.61 3.15 15.89
CA THR A 6 -2.35 4.43 15.76
C THR A 6 -3.56 4.31 14.83
N GLY A 7 -3.63 3.26 14.01
CA GLY A 7 -4.74 2.94 13.12
C GLY A 7 -4.31 1.85 12.14
N TYR A 8 -5.29 1.12 11.59
CA TYR A 8 -5.06 0.17 10.49
C TYR A 8 -5.53 0.80 9.19
N ILE A 9 -4.71 0.74 8.15
CA ILE A 9 -5.05 1.26 6.84
C ILE A 9 -5.29 0.08 5.92
N LYS A 10 -6.55 -0.21 5.62
CA LYS A 10 -6.91 -1.27 4.67
C LYS A 10 -6.92 -0.69 3.26
N LEU A 11 -5.96 -1.08 2.45
CA LEU A 11 -5.88 -0.71 1.03
C LEU A 11 -5.90 -1.95 0.16
N GLN A 12 -6.72 -1.95 -0.87
CA GLN A 12 -6.72 -3.01 -1.88
C GLN A 12 -6.01 -2.51 -3.11
N ILE A 13 -4.91 -3.18 -3.47
CA ILE A 13 -4.07 -2.75 -4.58
C ILE A 13 -3.89 -3.95 -5.53
N PRO A 14 -4.17 -3.79 -6.83
CA PRO A 14 -3.90 -4.84 -7.79
C PRO A 14 -2.39 -5.06 -7.93
N ALA A 15 -1.98 -6.32 -7.84
CA ALA A 15 -0.62 -6.79 -7.99
C ALA A 15 0.03 -6.27 -9.28
N GLY A 16 1.23 -5.69 -9.16
CA GLY A 16 1.96 -5.08 -10.28
C GLY A 16 1.31 -3.81 -10.88
N LYS A 17 0.19 -3.34 -10.33
CA LYS A 17 -0.52 -2.12 -10.74
C LYS A 17 -0.82 -1.19 -9.55
N ALA A 18 0.07 -1.15 -8.57
CA ALA A 18 0.02 -0.13 -7.52
C ALA A 18 0.17 1.26 -8.12
N THR A 19 -0.86 2.08 -7.92
CA THR A 19 -0.91 3.47 -8.38
C THR A 19 -1.10 4.40 -7.18
N PRO A 20 -0.49 5.60 -7.19
CA PRO A 20 -0.65 6.60 -6.12
C PRO A 20 -2.02 7.28 -6.13
N THR A 21 -3.05 6.65 -6.72
CA THR A 21 -4.40 7.20 -6.88
C THR A 21 -5.16 7.21 -5.55
N PRO A 22 -6.16 8.10 -5.36
CA PRO A 22 -7.04 8.07 -4.17
C PRO A 22 -7.85 6.76 -4.21
N PRO A 23 -7.65 5.77 -3.30
CA PRO A 23 -7.59 5.85 -1.83
C PRO A 23 -6.21 5.58 -1.18
N VAL A 24 -5.23 5.10 -1.94
CA VAL A 24 -3.88 4.73 -1.47
C VAL A 24 -3.08 5.97 -1.11
N GLY A 25 -3.11 6.98 -1.98
CA GLY A 25 -2.35 8.23 -1.79
C GLY A 25 -2.69 8.97 -0.50
N PRO A 26 -3.97 9.29 -0.23
CA PRO A 26 -4.36 9.97 1.00
C PRO A 26 -4.09 9.12 2.24
N ALA A 27 -4.41 7.83 2.23
CA ALA A 27 -4.27 6.98 3.41
C ALA A 27 -2.80 6.76 3.79
N LEU A 28 -1.93 6.41 2.85
CA LEU A 28 -0.48 6.28 3.13
C LEU A 28 0.16 7.64 3.48
N GLY A 29 -0.22 8.71 2.79
CA GLY A 29 0.30 10.05 3.04
C GLY A 29 -0.09 10.62 4.41
N GLN A 30 -1.33 10.37 4.85
CA GLN A 30 -1.83 10.76 6.19
C GLN A 30 -1.01 10.12 7.32
N HIS A 31 -0.42 8.95 7.06
CA HIS A 31 0.40 8.21 8.01
C HIS A 31 1.91 8.38 7.79
N GLY A 32 2.33 9.28 6.88
CA GLY A 32 3.74 9.57 6.61
C GLY A 32 4.45 8.48 5.79
N VAL A 33 3.71 7.58 5.14
CA VAL A 33 4.29 6.54 4.30
C VAL A 33 4.52 7.08 2.89
N ASN A 34 5.69 6.78 2.33
CA ASN A 34 6.12 7.32 1.06
C ASN A 34 5.44 6.59 -0.11
N ILE A 35 4.38 7.20 -0.67
CA ILE A 35 3.47 6.58 -1.64
C ILE A 35 4.22 6.05 -2.88
N MET A 36 5.16 6.82 -3.44
CA MET A 36 5.92 6.39 -4.63
C MET A 36 6.87 5.22 -4.35
N ALA A 37 7.51 5.22 -3.17
CA ALA A 37 8.36 4.10 -2.76
C ALA A 37 7.51 2.85 -2.53
N PHE A 38 6.36 3.03 -1.87
CA PHE A 38 5.41 1.96 -1.62
C PHE A 38 4.88 1.34 -2.92
N THR A 39 4.42 2.15 -3.89
CA THR A 39 3.89 1.61 -5.15
C THR A 39 4.97 0.89 -5.95
N LYS A 40 6.22 1.37 -5.93
CA LYS A 40 7.35 0.71 -6.61
C LYS A 40 7.71 -0.63 -5.95
N GLU A 41 7.89 -0.64 -4.64
CA GLU A 41 8.24 -1.85 -3.88
C GLU A 41 7.09 -2.87 -3.90
N PHE A 42 5.85 -2.40 -3.77
CA PHE A 42 4.68 -3.26 -3.91
C PHE A 42 4.63 -3.89 -5.31
N ASN A 43 4.83 -3.11 -6.38
CA ASN A 43 4.83 -3.63 -7.74
C ASN A 43 5.96 -4.63 -7.97
N GLU A 44 7.16 -4.41 -7.42
CA GLU A 44 8.26 -5.38 -7.50
C GLU A 44 7.97 -6.65 -6.71
N ARG A 45 7.40 -6.55 -5.51
CA ARG A 45 7.04 -7.72 -4.69
C ARG A 45 5.86 -8.50 -5.25
N THR A 46 4.89 -7.81 -5.87
CA THR A 46 3.70 -8.42 -6.48
C THR A 46 3.83 -8.66 -7.98
N LYS A 47 5.03 -8.49 -8.55
CA LYS A 47 5.31 -8.80 -9.95
C LYS A 47 5.12 -10.27 -10.31
N ALA A 48 5.21 -11.16 -9.33
CA ALA A 48 4.95 -12.59 -9.51
C ALA A 48 3.45 -12.91 -9.53
N ASP A 49 2.62 -12.06 -8.90
CA ASP A 49 1.18 -12.28 -8.67
C ASP A 49 0.31 -11.35 -9.53
N ILE A 50 0.86 -10.82 -10.64
CA ILE A 50 0.17 -9.88 -11.53
C ILE A 50 -1.18 -10.46 -11.95
N GLY A 51 -2.26 -9.83 -11.51
CA GLY A 51 -3.64 -10.27 -11.74
C GLY A 51 -4.47 -10.47 -10.46
N LEU A 52 -3.84 -10.51 -9.28
CA LEU A 52 -4.52 -10.63 -8.00
C LEU A 52 -4.59 -9.29 -7.26
N VAL A 53 -5.68 -9.04 -6.52
CA VAL A 53 -5.81 -7.86 -5.64
C VAL A 53 -5.20 -8.23 -4.30
N ILE A 54 -4.08 -7.58 -3.93
CA ILE A 54 -3.44 -7.83 -2.64
C ILE A 54 -3.91 -6.76 -1.64
N PRO A 55 -4.57 -7.18 -0.54
CA PRO A 55 -4.90 -6.28 0.56
C PRO A 55 -3.64 -5.95 1.37
N VAL A 56 -3.48 -4.68 1.69
CA VAL A 56 -2.41 -4.11 2.51
C VAL A 56 -3.07 -3.60 3.79
N VAL A 57 -2.47 -3.88 4.95
CA VAL A 57 -2.96 -3.52 6.29
C VAL A 57 -1.87 -2.87 7.13
#